data_AF-A0A356PF31-F1
#
_entry.id   AF-A0A356PF31-F1
#
_cell.length_a   1.000
_cell.length_b   1.000
_cell.length_c   1.000
_cell.angle_alpha   90.00
_cell.angle_beta   90.00
_cell.angle_gamma   90.00
#
_symmetry.space_group_name_H-M   'P 1'
#
loop_
_entity.id
_entity.type
_entity.pdbx_description
1 polymer ?
#
loop_
_entity_poly.entity_id
_entity_poly.type
_entity_poly.pdbx_seq_one_letter_code
_entity_poly.pdbx_strand_id
1 'polypeptide(L)'
;MILFFLLKDDKLFIQATIKIVPPKFRKDFITVFTTINEQVGSFIKGQLIVSICIGILMFIGFAIIGLDYAAILALVVASTCIIPFLGPTIAIIPALIVALIDSPFMLLKLLVVWIVVQTLEGNFVSPNIMGKSLKIHPITIMAVLLVMGELLGVIGLILGIPIYAIIKVVASFIFQKIKMRYNKYFGEDAGEYEIEIVDLDQ
;
A
#
# COMPACT_ATOMS: atom_id res chain seq x y z
N MET A 1 -5.50 27.88 5.72
CA MET A 1 -6.63 28.39 4.90
C MET A 1 -6.50 28.05 3.43
N ILE A 2 -5.41 28.40 2.73
CA ILE A 2 -5.20 28.07 1.31
C ILE A 2 -5.24 26.55 1.06
N LEU A 3 -4.62 25.74 1.94
CA LEU A 3 -4.65 24.28 1.85
C LEU A 3 -6.07 23.69 1.98
N PHE A 4 -6.91 24.28 2.83
CA PHE A 4 -8.30 23.88 3.02
C PHE A 4 -9.18 24.26 1.80
N PHE A 5 -8.91 25.40 1.17
CA PHE A 5 -9.57 25.80 -0.08
C PHE A 5 -9.11 24.95 -1.27
N LEU A 6 -7.84 24.52 -1.30
CA LEU A 6 -7.29 23.61 -2.30
C LEU A 6 -7.85 22.18 -2.18
N LEU A 7 -8.04 21.69 -0.96
CA LEU A 7 -8.62 20.36 -0.66
C LEU A 7 -10.15 20.32 -0.79
N LYS A 8 -10.82 21.48 -0.71
CA LYS A 8 -12.28 21.60 -0.79
C LYS A 8 -12.79 21.73 -2.23
N ASP A 9 -11.95 22.15 -3.17
CA ASP A 9 -12.26 22.16 -4.59
C ASP A 9 -11.23 21.36 -5.39
N ASP A 10 -11.31 20.04 -5.24
CA ASP A 10 -10.68 19.03 -6.07
C ASP A 10 -10.85 19.34 -7.58
N LYS A 11 -11.97 19.96 -7.97
CA LYS A 11 -12.24 20.40 -9.35
C LYS A 11 -11.49 21.66 -9.78
N LEU A 12 -11.20 22.61 -8.89
CA LEU A 12 -10.43 23.81 -9.25
C LEU A 12 -8.94 23.50 -9.42
N PHE A 13 -8.39 22.58 -8.62
CA PHE A 13 -6.98 22.18 -8.75
C PHE A 13 -6.72 21.43 -10.06
N ILE A 14 -7.64 20.52 -10.43
CA ILE A 14 -7.63 19.82 -11.72
C ILE A 14 -7.71 20.84 -12.87
N GLN A 15 -8.65 21.79 -12.82
CA GLN A 15 -8.80 22.81 -13.86
C GLN A 15 -7.61 23.76 -14.00
N ALA A 16 -6.96 24.13 -12.89
CA ALA A 16 -5.75 24.94 -12.90
C ALA A 16 -4.56 24.19 -13.51
N THR A 17 -4.40 22.90 -13.18
CA THR A 17 -3.30 22.05 -13.67
C THR A 17 -3.49 21.66 -15.15
N ILE A 18 -4.73 21.43 -15.58
CA ILE A 18 -5.09 21.17 -16.99
C ILE A 18 -4.64 22.30 -17.93
N LYS A 19 -4.61 23.55 -17.46
CA LYS A 19 -4.15 24.68 -18.30
C LYS A 19 -2.66 24.59 -18.65
N ILE A 20 -1.86 23.95 -17.79
CA ILE A 20 -0.42 23.73 -17.98
C ILE A 20 -0.17 22.51 -18.88
N VAL A 21 -1.07 21.52 -18.87
CA VAL A 21 -0.97 20.30 -19.68
C VAL A 21 -1.36 20.59 -21.14
N PRO A 22 -0.58 20.13 -22.14
CA PRO A 22 -0.91 20.33 -23.54
C PRO A 22 -2.29 19.74 -23.89
N PRO A 23 -3.09 20.40 -24.77
CA PRO A 23 -4.48 20.02 -25.03
C PRO A 23 -4.69 18.55 -25.37
N LYS A 24 -3.70 17.95 -26.06
CA LYS A 24 -3.69 16.55 -26.50
C LYS A 24 -3.69 15.54 -25.36
N PHE A 25 -3.16 15.89 -24.18
CA PHE A 25 -2.99 14.99 -23.03
C PHE A 25 -3.94 15.30 -21.88
N ARG A 26 -4.81 16.31 -22.00
CA ARG A 26 -5.72 16.74 -20.93
C ARG A 26 -6.71 15.66 -20.51
N LYS A 27 -7.27 14.90 -21.47
CA LYS A 27 -8.17 13.79 -21.17
C LYS A 27 -7.45 12.69 -20.39
N ASP A 28 -6.28 12.29 -20.86
CA ASP A 28 -5.45 11.27 -20.19
C ASP A 28 -5.05 11.71 -18.78
N PHE A 29 -4.67 12.98 -18.59
CA PHE A 29 -4.31 13.52 -17.28
C PHE A 29 -5.47 13.51 -16.27
N ILE A 30 -6.68 13.88 -16.70
CA ILE A 30 -7.88 13.81 -15.85
C ILE A 30 -8.18 12.36 -15.47
N THR A 31 -8.13 11.44 -16.44
CA THR A 31 -8.36 10.02 -16.17
C THR A 31 -7.36 9.50 -15.15
N VAL A 32 -6.06 9.76 -15.34
CA VAL A 32 -5.02 9.37 -14.38
C VAL A 32 -5.29 9.97 -13.01
N PHE A 33 -5.52 11.28 -12.91
CA PHE A 33 -5.72 11.94 -11.61
C PHE A 33 -6.93 11.39 -10.84
N THR A 34 -8.06 11.15 -11.53
CA THR A 34 -9.24 10.55 -10.92
C THR A 34 -8.97 9.12 -10.44
N THR A 35 -8.28 8.32 -11.26
CA THR A 35 -7.88 6.95 -10.87
C THR A 35 -6.94 6.96 -9.66
N ILE A 36 -6.00 7.91 -9.59
CA ILE A 36 -5.13 8.07 -8.42
C ILE A 36 -5.96 8.33 -7.17
N ASN A 37 -6.89 9.29 -7.24
CA ASN A 37 -7.72 9.67 -6.11
C ASN A 37 -8.60 8.50 -5.61
N GLU A 38 -9.18 7.75 -6.54
CA GLU A 38 -9.96 6.55 -6.24
C GLU A 38 -9.10 5.43 -5.63
N GLN A 39 -7.92 5.15 -6.20
CA GLN A 39 -7.03 4.12 -5.67
C GLN A 39 -6.48 4.46 -4.29
N VAL A 40 -6.05 5.72 -4.09
CA VAL A 40 -5.59 6.19 -2.77
C VAL A 40 -6.73 6.10 -1.75
N GLY A 41 -7.93 6.56 -2.12
CA GLY A 41 -9.10 6.49 -1.26
C GLY A 41 -9.50 5.04 -0.90
N SER A 42 -9.45 4.12 -1.87
CA SER A 42 -9.70 2.69 -1.65
C SER A 42 -8.63 2.06 -0.77
N PHE A 43 -7.34 2.34 -1.03
CA PHE A 43 -6.22 1.82 -0.25
C PHE A 43 -6.28 2.27 1.21
N ILE A 44 -6.53 3.55 1.49
CA ILE A 44 -6.64 4.06 2.86
C ILE A 44 -7.80 3.36 3.59
N LYS A 45 -8.96 3.22 2.95
CA LYS A 45 -10.10 2.50 3.53
C LYS A 45 -9.77 1.03 3.80
N GLY A 46 -9.13 0.35 2.84
CA GLY A 46 -8.69 -1.03 2.99
C GLY A 46 -7.70 -1.18 4.14
N GLN A 47 -6.67 -0.33 4.20
CA GLN A 47 -5.66 -0.33 5.26
C GLN A 47 -6.27 -0.10 6.65
N LEU A 48 -7.26 0.79 6.77
CA LEU A 48 -7.99 0.98 8.03
C LEU A 48 -8.70 -0.30 8.47
N ILE A 49 -9.42 -0.97 7.56
CA ILE A 49 -10.10 -2.23 7.86
C ILE A 49 -9.08 -3.30 8.26
N VAL A 50 -7.97 -3.44 7.52
CA VAL A 50 -6.88 -4.37 7.85
C VAL A 50 -6.34 -4.10 9.26
N SER A 51 -6.05 -2.84 9.59
CA SER A 51 -5.48 -2.45 10.89
C SER A 51 -6.39 -2.83 12.06
N ILE A 52 -7.71 -2.66 11.90
CA ILE A 52 -8.72 -3.04 12.89
C ILE A 52 -8.79 -4.56 13.02
N CYS A 53 -8.81 -5.29 11.90
CA CYS A 53 -8.81 -6.75 11.90
C CYS A 53 -7.58 -7.32 12.62
N ILE A 54 -6.38 -6.80 12.33
CA ILE A 54 -5.15 -7.22 13.01
C ILE A 54 -5.21 -6.88 14.51
N GLY A 55 -5.68 -5.69 14.87
CA GLY A 55 -5.86 -5.31 16.28
C GLY A 55 -6.74 -6.28 17.04
N ILE A 56 -7.87 -6.70 16.45
CA ILE A 56 -8.78 -7.69 17.04
C ILE A 56 -8.12 -9.07 17.15
N LEU A 57 -7.44 -9.53 16.10
CA LEU A 57 -6.74 -10.82 16.11
C LEU A 57 -5.63 -10.85 17.17
N MET A 58 -4.87 -9.76 17.31
CA MET A 58 -3.85 -9.62 18.34
C MET A 58 -4.44 -9.54 19.73
N PHE A 59 -5.56 -8.84 19.92
CA PHE A 59 -6.27 -8.83 21.19
C PHE A 59 -6.67 -10.25 21.63
N ILE A 60 -7.29 -11.01 20.73
CA ILE A 60 -7.68 -12.40 20.98
C ILE A 60 -6.44 -13.24 21.29
N GLY A 61 -5.37 -13.11 20.48
CA GLY A 61 -4.11 -13.82 20.69
C GLY A 61 -3.48 -13.53 22.05
N PHE A 62 -3.41 -12.26 22.44
CA PHE A 62 -2.89 -11.81 23.74
C PHE A 62 -3.75 -12.29 24.91
N ALA A 63 -5.07 -12.27 24.74
CA ALA A 63 -6.00 -12.78 25.75
C ALA A 63 -5.86 -14.30 25.96
N ILE A 64 -5.66 -15.08 24.88
CA ILE A 64 -5.48 -16.53 24.95
C ILE A 64 -4.19 -16.91 25.68
N ILE A 65 -3.09 -16.20 25.43
CA ILE A 65 -1.82 -16.49 26.09
C ILE A 65 -1.78 -15.99 27.54
N GLY A 66 -2.72 -15.11 27.91
CA GLY A 66 -2.81 -14.49 29.24
C GLY A 66 -1.87 -13.31 29.42
N LEU A 67 -1.61 -12.53 28.37
CA LEU A 67 -0.67 -11.40 28.43
C LEU A 67 -1.31 -10.23 29.17
N ASP A 68 -0.61 -9.74 30.19
CA ASP A 68 -1.01 -8.51 30.87
C ASP A 68 -1.11 -7.35 29.88
N TYR A 69 -2.10 -6.49 30.10
CA TYR A 69 -2.37 -5.33 29.24
C TYR A 69 -2.73 -5.68 27.78
N ALA A 70 -3.22 -6.90 27.51
CA ALA A 70 -3.65 -7.36 26.18
C ALA A 70 -4.47 -6.32 25.40
N ALA A 71 -5.45 -5.67 26.04
CA ALA A 71 -6.30 -4.64 25.41
C ALA A 71 -5.50 -3.40 24.96
N ILE A 72 -4.62 -2.90 25.82
CA ILE A 72 -3.82 -1.69 25.55
C ILE A 72 -2.80 -1.99 24.45
N LEU A 73 -2.12 -3.14 24.55
CA LEU A 73 -1.15 -3.57 23.54
C LEU A 73 -1.82 -3.78 22.18
N ALA A 74 -2.99 -4.41 22.14
CA ALA A 74 -3.74 -4.59 20.90
C ALA A 74 -4.19 -3.25 20.28
N LEU A 75 -4.55 -2.27 21.09
CA LEU A 75 -4.88 -0.91 20.62
C LEU A 75 -3.66 -0.22 20.00
N VAL A 76 -2.49 -0.36 20.63
CA VAL A 76 -1.22 0.13 20.07
C VAL A 76 -0.96 -0.55 18.73
N VAL A 77 -1.11 -1.88 18.66
CA VAL A 77 -0.94 -2.62 17.40
C VAL A 77 -1.89 -2.12 16.32
N ALA A 78 -3.18 -1.99 16.60
CA ALA A 78 -4.15 -1.48 15.63
C ALA A 78 -3.77 -0.07 15.12
N SER A 79 -3.28 0.79 16.02
CA SER A 79 -2.88 2.16 15.68
C SER A 79 -1.61 2.20 14.82
N THR A 80 -0.61 1.40 15.14
CA THR A 80 0.67 1.37 14.41
C THR A 80 0.55 0.63 13.08
N CYS A 81 -0.33 -0.37 12.98
CA CYS A 81 -0.65 -1.10 11.73
C CYS A 81 -1.36 -0.26 10.66
N ILE A 82 -1.69 1.01 10.93
CA ILE A 82 -2.09 1.95 9.88
C ILE A 82 -0.93 2.19 8.90
N ILE A 83 0.32 2.11 9.37
CA ILE A 83 1.50 2.21 8.51
C ILE A 83 1.82 0.81 7.96
N PRO A 84 1.73 0.60 6.63
CA PRO A 84 1.99 -0.71 6.02
C PRO A 84 3.43 -1.19 6.29
N PHE A 85 3.62 -2.50 6.47
CA PHE A 85 4.90 -3.20 6.67
C PHE A 85 5.72 -2.82 7.93
N LEU A 86 5.80 -1.54 8.29
CA LEU A 86 6.45 -1.09 9.53
C LEU A 86 5.55 -1.30 10.75
N GLY A 87 4.23 -1.21 10.54
CA GLY A 87 3.24 -1.27 11.59
C GLY A 87 3.39 -2.48 12.53
N PRO A 88 3.29 -3.72 12.02
CA PRO A 88 3.42 -4.93 12.82
C PRO A 88 4.77 -5.06 13.53
N THR A 89 5.84 -4.59 12.90
CA THR A 89 7.22 -4.68 13.43
C THR A 89 7.44 -3.72 14.61
N ILE A 90 6.93 -2.50 14.52
CA ILE A 90 7.03 -1.52 15.60
C ILE A 90 6.03 -1.87 16.71
N ALA A 91 4.84 -2.34 16.34
CA ALA A 91 3.77 -2.68 17.26
C ALA A 91 4.11 -3.79 18.26
N ILE A 92 4.94 -4.76 17.87
CA ILE A 92 5.29 -5.87 18.76
C ILE A 92 6.31 -5.46 19.83
N ILE A 93 7.10 -4.41 19.63
CA ILE A 93 8.15 -3.96 20.57
C ILE A 93 7.61 -3.82 22.02
N PRO A 94 6.53 -3.05 22.29
CA PRO A 94 6.01 -2.94 23.64
C PRO A 94 5.48 -4.28 24.19
N ALA A 95 4.86 -5.11 23.36
CA ALA A 95 4.40 -6.44 23.78
C ALA A 95 5.56 -7.39 24.12
N LEU A 96 6.66 -7.30 23.37
CA LEU A 96 7.92 -8.01 23.60
C LEU A 96 8.51 -7.65 24.97
N ILE A 97 8.55 -6.37 25.30
CA ILE A 97 9.08 -5.87 26.58
C ILE A 97 8.23 -6.42 27.74
N VAL A 98 6.90 -6.31 27.65
CA VAL A 98 5.98 -6.81 28.68
C VAL A 98 6.11 -8.32 28.86
N ALA A 99 6.13 -9.09 27.76
CA ALA A 99 6.26 -10.54 27.82
C ALA A 99 7.62 -10.99 28.39
N LEU A 100 8.70 -10.26 28.10
CA LEU A 100 10.03 -10.56 28.63
C LEU A 100 10.12 -10.31 30.14
N ILE A 101 9.46 -9.25 30.62
CA ILE A 101 9.39 -8.92 32.06
C ILE A 101 8.58 -9.99 32.81
N ASP A 102 7.49 -10.47 32.21
CA ASP A 102 6.65 -11.50 32.81
C ASP A 102 7.38 -12.86 32.90
N SER A 103 7.79 -13.42 31.75
CA SER A 103 8.55 -14.68 31.73
C SER A 103 9.14 -14.99 30.34
N PRO A 104 10.34 -15.62 30.26
CA PRO A 104 10.85 -16.15 28.99
C PRO A 104 9.91 -17.14 28.30
N PHE A 105 9.06 -17.85 29.06
CA PHE A 105 8.05 -18.75 28.49
C PHE A 105 6.90 -17.98 27.84
N MET A 106 6.56 -16.81 28.39
CA MET A 106 5.54 -15.92 27.84
C MET A 106 5.99 -15.27 26.53
N LEU A 107 7.27 -14.92 26.44
CA LEU A 107 7.90 -14.48 25.20
C LEU A 107 7.72 -15.49 24.07
N LEU A 108 7.91 -16.79 24.34
CA LEU A 108 7.74 -17.83 23.33
C LEU A 108 6.28 -17.90 22.84
N LYS A 109 5.31 -17.83 23.77
CA LYS A 109 3.88 -17.78 23.44
C LYS A 109 3.53 -16.57 22.58
N LEU A 110 4.07 -15.39 22.91
CA LEU A 110 3.88 -14.17 22.14
C LEU A 110 4.38 -14.33 20.71
N LEU A 111 5.58 -14.89 20.52
CA LEU A 111 6.15 -15.11 19.18
C LEU A 111 5.29 -16.06 18.35
N VAL A 112 4.75 -17.12 18.95
CA VAL A 112 3.83 -18.04 18.26
C VAL A 112 2.56 -17.30 17.82
N VAL A 113 1.94 -16.53 18.70
CA VAL A 113 0.75 -15.72 18.37
C VAL A 113 1.07 -14.75 17.24
N TRP A 114 2.20 -14.04 17.33
CA TRP A 114 2.60 -13.07 16.32
C TRP A 114 2.79 -13.72 14.95
N ILE A 115 3.49 -14.86 14.87
CA ILE A 115 3.68 -15.60 13.61
C ILE A 115 2.33 -16.03 13.02
N VAL A 116 1.41 -16.54 13.85
CA VAL A 116 0.07 -16.92 13.41
C VAL A 116 -0.70 -15.72 12.86
N VAL A 117 -0.69 -14.59 13.57
CA VAL A 117 -1.39 -13.38 13.13
C VAL A 117 -0.76 -12.80 11.88
N GLN A 118 0.57 -12.74 11.76
CA GLN A 118 1.26 -12.28 10.55
C GLN A 118 0.97 -13.18 9.34
N THR A 119 0.84 -14.49 9.57
CA THR A 119 0.48 -15.43 8.52
C THR A 119 -0.97 -15.22 8.07
N LEU A 120 -1.89 -15.00 9.01
CA LEU A 120 -3.28 -14.67 8.70
C LEU A 120 -3.41 -13.32 7.98
N GLU A 121 -2.62 -12.33 8.40
CA GLU A 121 -2.52 -11.04 7.73
C GLU A 121 -2.14 -11.23 6.26
N GLY A 122 -0.96 -11.81 6.00
CA GLY A 122 -0.40 -11.90 4.67
C GLY A 122 -1.19 -12.80 3.72
N ASN A 123 -1.78 -13.89 4.23
CA ASN A 123 -2.43 -14.89 3.38
C ASN A 123 -3.94 -14.76 3.28
N PHE A 124 -4.60 -14.11 4.25
CA PHE A 124 -6.07 -14.01 4.29
C PHE A 124 -6.55 -12.57 4.34
N VAL A 125 -6.13 -11.79 5.34
CA VAL A 125 -6.70 -10.46 5.60
C VAL A 125 -6.34 -9.48 4.48
N SER A 126 -5.05 -9.35 4.18
CA SER A 126 -4.55 -8.46 3.13
C SER A 126 -5.12 -8.79 1.74
N PRO A 127 -5.08 -10.04 1.23
CA PRO A 127 -5.61 -10.33 -0.11
C PRO A 127 -7.14 -10.22 -0.22
N ASN A 128 -7.90 -10.49 0.85
CA ASN A 128 -9.36 -10.32 0.82
C ASN A 128 -9.79 -8.85 0.88
N ILE A 129 -9.03 -7.98 1.55
CA ILE A 129 -9.40 -6.57 1.73
C ILE A 129 -8.77 -5.69 0.65
N MET A 130 -7.51 -5.91 0.32
CA MET A 130 -6.77 -5.13 -0.69
C MET A 130 -6.92 -5.69 -2.10
N GLY A 131 -7.64 -6.81 -2.25
CA GLY A 131 -7.79 -7.51 -3.53
C GLY A 131 -6.47 -8.13 -3.99
N LYS A 132 -6.48 -8.79 -5.15
CA LYS A 132 -5.30 -9.38 -5.83
C LYS A 132 -4.21 -8.36 -6.23
N SER A 133 -4.20 -7.19 -5.61
CA SER A 133 -3.37 -6.04 -5.93
C SER A 133 -1.91 -6.43 -6.01
N LEU A 134 -1.47 -6.51 -7.26
CA LEU A 134 -0.12 -6.32 -7.72
C LEU A 134 0.90 -7.28 -7.10
N LYS A 135 1.23 -8.33 -7.87
CA LYS A 135 2.48 -9.09 -7.74
C LYS A 135 3.68 -8.14 -7.85
N ILE A 136 4.02 -7.48 -6.74
CA ILE A 136 5.18 -6.62 -6.58
C ILE A 136 6.15 -7.38 -5.70
N HIS A 137 7.39 -7.47 -6.15
CA HIS A 137 8.44 -8.11 -5.37
C HIS A 137 8.63 -7.35 -4.05
N PRO A 138 8.71 -8.02 -2.88
CA PRO A 138 8.81 -7.36 -1.57
C PRO A 138 9.95 -6.33 -1.47
N ILE A 139 11.07 -6.62 -2.13
CA ILE A 139 12.24 -5.72 -2.22
C ILE A 139 11.85 -4.35 -2.80
N THR A 140 10.99 -4.32 -3.82
CA THR A 140 10.55 -3.08 -4.45
C THR A 140 9.68 -2.27 -3.52
N ILE A 141 8.83 -2.94 -2.72
CA ILE A 141 8.03 -2.27 -1.69
C ILE A 141 8.94 -1.61 -0.67
N MET A 142 9.96 -2.33 -0.17
CA MET A 142 10.93 -1.77 0.78
C MET A 142 11.67 -0.55 0.20
N ALA A 143 12.12 -0.63 -1.05
CA ALA A 143 12.79 0.48 -1.72
C ALA A 143 11.88 1.71 -1.85
N VAL A 144 10.63 1.51 -2.26
CA VAL A 144 9.63 2.58 -2.37
C VAL A 144 9.36 3.21 -1.00
N LEU A 145 9.20 2.42 0.05
CA LEU A 145 8.95 2.92 1.40
C LEU A 145 10.13 3.73 1.94
N LEU A 146 11.38 3.30 1.69
CA LEU A 146 12.56 4.07 2.07
C LEU A 146 12.59 5.44 1.38
N VAL A 147 12.43 5.47 0.06
CA VAL A 147 12.49 6.72 -0.72
C VAL A 147 11.32 7.64 -0.35
N MET A 148 10.09 7.13 -0.31
CA MET A 148 8.92 7.93 0.00
C MET A 148 8.89 8.36 1.47
N GLY A 149 9.41 7.53 2.38
CA GLY A 149 9.57 7.84 3.79
C GLY A 149 10.53 9.01 4.02
N GLU A 150 11.64 9.10 3.29
CA GLU A 150 12.51 10.28 3.34
C GLU A 150 11.87 11.52 2.72
N LEU A 151 11.17 11.38 1.59
CA LEU A 151 10.61 12.53 0.87
C LEU A 151 9.40 13.17 1.57
N LEU A 152 8.49 12.35 2.09
CA LEU A 152 7.16 12.78 2.56
C LEU A 152 6.85 12.30 3.99
N GLY A 153 7.80 11.64 4.66
CA GLY A 153 7.62 11.13 6.02
C GLY A 153 6.55 10.03 6.10
N VAL A 154 5.75 10.06 7.17
CA VAL A 154 4.67 9.10 7.42
C VAL A 154 3.65 9.06 6.27
N ILE A 155 3.35 10.22 5.67
CA ILE A 155 2.43 10.30 4.53
C ILE A 155 2.99 9.53 3.32
N GLY A 156 4.31 9.63 3.08
CA GLY A 156 5.00 8.89 2.04
C GLY A 156 4.96 7.38 2.25
N LEU A 157 5.01 6.90 3.48
CA LEU A 157 4.92 5.47 3.79
C LEU A 157 3.52 4.90 3.49
N ILE A 158 2.47 5.67 3.76
CA ILE A 158 1.08 5.25 3.47
C ILE A 158 0.81 5.32 1.97
N LEU A 159 1.23 6.40 1.30
CA LEU A 159 0.93 6.63 -0.11
C LEU A 159 1.94 6.02 -1.09
N GLY A 160 3.10 5.57 -0.61
CA GLY A 160 4.18 5.08 -1.47
C GLY A 160 3.75 3.89 -2.32
N ILE A 161 3.03 2.93 -1.73
CA ILE A 161 2.55 1.72 -2.42
C ILE A 161 1.57 2.07 -3.56
N PRO A 162 0.48 2.83 -3.34
CA PRO A 162 -0.42 3.21 -4.43
C PRO A 162 0.30 4.05 -5.49
N ILE A 163 1.14 5.02 -5.09
CA ILE A 163 1.92 5.84 -6.05
C ILE A 163 2.81 4.96 -6.92
N TYR A 164 3.51 3.99 -6.34
CA TYR A 164 4.32 3.05 -7.11
C TYR A 164 3.49 2.19 -8.05
N ALA A 165 2.33 1.69 -7.62
CA ALA A 165 1.42 0.93 -8.46
C ALA A 165 0.98 1.74 -9.69
N ILE A 166 0.61 3.01 -9.48
CA ILE A 166 0.25 3.95 -10.55
C ILE A 166 1.42 4.14 -11.52
N ILE A 167 2.62 4.43 -11.01
CA ILE A 167 3.82 4.64 -11.85
C ILE A 167 4.12 3.38 -12.67
N LYS A 168 4.03 2.20 -12.06
CA LYS A 168 4.24 0.92 -12.74
C LYS A 168 3.23 0.72 -13.87
N VAL A 169 1.94 0.99 -13.63
CA VAL A 169 0.89 0.90 -14.66
C VAL A 169 1.14 1.88 -15.80
N VAL A 170 1.45 3.14 -15.50
CA VAL A 170 1.74 4.17 -16.52
C VAL A 170 2.98 3.79 -17.33
N ALA A 171 4.05 3.33 -16.68
CA ALA A 171 5.26 2.89 -17.35
C ALA A 171 4.96 1.70 -18.29
N SER A 172 4.28 0.68 -17.80
CA SER A 172 3.86 -0.48 -18.60
C SER A 172 3.03 -0.07 -19.82
N PHE A 173 2.06 0.83 -19.64
CA PHE A 173 1.23 1.33 -20.73
C PHE A 173 2.05 2.08 -21.80
N ILE A 174 2.99 2.94 -21.37
CA ILE A 174 3.89 3.66 -22.28
C ILE A 174 4.76 2.67 -23.07
N PHE A 175 5.39 1.70 -22.39
CA PHE A 175 6.22 0.68 -23.03
C PHE A 175 5.43 -0.16 -24.02
N GLN A 176 4.19 -0.53 -23.68
CA GLN A 176 3.30 -1.26 -24.60
C GLN A 176 2.99 -0.43 -25.85
N LYS A 177 2.69 0.87 -25.69
CA LYS A 177 2.43 1.78 -26.82
C LYS A 177 3.66 1.96 -27.72
N ILE A 178 4.85 1.98 -27.13
CA ILE A 178 6.13 2.04 -27.88
C ILE A 178 6.35 0.75 -28.66
N LYS A 179 6.16 -0.43 -28.03
CA LYS A 179 6.26 -1.73 -28.71
C LYS A 179 5.27 -1.85 -29.87
N MET A 180 4.00 -1.47 -29.67
CA MET A 180 2.99 -1.45 -30.74
C MET A 180 3.41 -0.54 -31.90
N ARG A 181 3.99 0.63 -31.58
CA ARG A 181 4.47 1.56 -32.61
C ARG A 181 5.69 0.98 -33.34
N TYR A 182 6.59 0.31 -32.63
CA TYR A 182 7.73 -0.37 -33.24
C TYR A 182 7.28 -1.47 -34.20
N ASN A 183 6.43 -2.41 -33.77
CA ASN A 183 5.92 -3.48 -34.64
C ASN A 183 5.23 -2.91 -35.89
N LYS A 184 4.45 -1.83 -35.74
CA LYS A 184 3.77 -1.19 -36.87
C LYS A 184 4.72 -0.64 -37.95
N TYR A 185 5.93 -0.20 -37.59
CA TYR A 185 6.84 0.47 -38.53
C TYR A 185 8.08 -0.35 -38.88
N PHE A 186 8.48 -1.30 -38.04
CA PHE A 186 9.74 -2.05 -38.18
C PHE A 186 9.56 -3.55 -37.93
N GLY A 187 8.34 -4.02 -37.64
CA GLY A 187 8.07 -5.43 -37.33
C GLY A 187 8.39 -6.38 -38.48
N GLU A 188 8.11 -5.95 -39.73
CA GLU A 188 8.42 -6.71 -40.94
C GLU A 188 9.93 -6.77 -41.25
N ASP A 189 10.72 -5.77 -40.83
CA ASP A 189 12.14 -5.64 -41.20
C ASP A 189 13.11 -6.29 -40.18
N ALA A 190 12.79 -6.24 -38.89
CA ALA A 190 13.70 -6.65 -37.81
C ALA A 190 13.09 -7.66 -36.81
N GLY A 191 11.86 -8.10 -37.04
CA GLY A 191 11.09 -8.98 -36.16
C GLY A 191 10.13 -8.22 -35.23
N GLU A 192 9.05 -8.89 -34.84
CA GLU A 192 8.00 -8.32 -33.99
C GLU A 192 8.26 -8.58 -32.50
N TYR A 193 7.99 -7.59 -31.66
CA TYR A 193 7.82 -7.83 -30.23
C TYR A 193 6.51 -8.59 -29.99
N GLU A 194 6.55 -9.66 -29.20
CA GLU A 194 5.34 -10.22 -28.61
C GLU A 194 4.68 -9.17 -27.70
N ILE A 195 3.44 -8.83 -28.02
CA ILE A 195 2.62 -7.93 -27.22
C ILE A 195 1.87 -8.78 -26.21
N GLU A 196 2.47 -9.01 -25.05
CA GLU A 196 1.68 -9.41 -23.89
C GLU A 196 0.75 -8.24 -23.55
N ILE A 197 -0.55 -8.46 -23.76
CA ILE A 197 -1.58 -7.55 -23.26
C ILE A 197 -1.48 -7.65 -21.75
N VAL A 198 -0.90 -6.63 -21.11
CA VAL A 198 -0.92 -6.49 -19.66
C VAL A 198 -2.40 -6.29 -19.30
N ASP A 199 -3.08 -7.35 -18.89
CA ASP A 199 -4.43 -7.26 -18.33
C ASP A 199 -4.37 -6.33 -17.12
N LEU A 200 -4.96 -5.14 -17.29
CA LEU A 200 -4.96 -4.06 -16.30
C LEU A 200 -5.88 -4.36 -15.09
N ASP A 201 -6.49 -5.54 -15.07
CA ASP A 201 -7.48 -5.99 -14.08
C ASP A 201 -6.90 -6.97 -13.03
N GLN A 202 -5.56 -7.16 -12.96
CA GLN A 202 -4.90 -8.00 -11.93
C GLN A 202 -3.98 -7.22 -10.99
#